data_AF-A0A447R004-F1
#
_entry.id   AF-A0A447R004-F1
#
_cell.length_a   1.000
_cell.length_b   1.000
_cell.length_c   1.000
_cell.angle_alpha   90.00
_cell.angle_beta   90.00
_cell.angle_gamma   90.00
#
_symmetry.space_group_name_H-M   'P 1'
#
loop_
_entity.id
_entity.type
_entity.pdbx_description
1 polymer ?
#
loop_
_entity_poly.entity_id
_entity_poly.type
_entity_poly.pdbx_seq_one_letter_code
_entity_poly.pdbx_strand_id
1 'polypeptide(L)' 'MKENKHVEKFKSSHLNSGESVIAWAEGYIGKMMGSGKDTQRNGALIVTESRVAFIAKGLLVR' A
#
# COMPACT_ATOMS: atom_id res chain seq x y z
N MET A 1 11.75 7.80 13.11
CA MET A 1 10.39 7.38 12.70
C MET A 1 10.50 5.95 12.19
N LYS A 2 9.71 5.01 12.70
CA LYS A 2 9.77 3.60 12.26
C LYS A 2 9.33 3.54 10.79
N GLU A 3 10.22 3.17 9.88
CA GLU A 3 9.85 2.95 8.48
C GLU A 3 8.82 1.82 8.40
N ASN A 4 7.73 2.08 7.67
CA ASN A 4 6.67 1.12 7.48
C ASN A 4 7.11 0.09 6.43
N LYS A 5 7.06 -1.21 6.80
CA LYS A 5 7.45 -2.35 5.95
C LYS A 5 6.79 -2.36 4.56
N HIS A 6 5.60 -1.78 4.42
CA HIS A 6 4.90 -1.66 3.14
C HIS A 6 5.54 -0.61 2.22
N VAL A 7 6.06 0.46 2.79
CA VAL A 7 6.76 1.52 2.06
C VAL A 7 8.11 1.01 1.55
N GLU A 8 8.85 0.28 2.38
CA GLU A 8 10.12 -0.36 1.98
C GLU A 8 9.89 -1.36 0.83
N LYS A 9 8.87 -2.22 0.94
CA LYS A 9 8.55 -3.20 -0.12
C LYS A 9 8.11 -2.51 -1.42
N PHE A 10 7.40 -1.40 -1.34
CA PHE A 10 7.05 -0.62 -2.52
C PHE A 10 8.29 0.00 -3.18
N LYS A 11 9.15 0.66 -2.39
CA LYS A 11 10.42 1.21 -2.85
C LYS A 11 11.29 0.15 -3.55
N SER A 12 11.33 -1.07 -3.01
CA SER A 12 12.19 -2.14 -3.52
C SER A 12 11.66 -2.87 -4.76
N SER A 13 10.35 -2.96 -4.98
CA SER A 13 9.79 -3.84 -6.02
C SER A 13 8.80 -3.18 -6.99
N HIS A 14 8.31 -1.98 -6.70
CA HIS A 14 7.25 -1.33 -7.48
C HIS A 14 7.55 0.12 -7.86
N LEU A 15 8.63 0.69 -7.34
CA LEU A 15 9.08 2.03 -7.67
C LEU A 15 9.71 2.01 -9.07
N ASN A 16 9.20 2.83 -9.99
CA ASN A 16 9.80 2.96 -11.31
C ASN A 16 11.10 3.78 -11.22
N SER A 17 12.00 3.59 -12.18
CA SER A 17 13.22 4.40 -12.26
C SER A 17 12.86 5.88 -12.41
N GLY A 18 13.40 6.72 -11.52
CA GLY A 18 13.12 8.15 -11.49
C GLY A 18 11.90 8.57 -10.66
N GLU A 19 11.12 7.65 -10.09
CA GLU A 19 10.06 8.00 -9.13
C GLU A 19 10.61 8.08 -7.70
N SER A 20 10.14 9.07 -6.94
CA SER A 20 10.33 9.13 -5.48
C SER A 20 9.00 9.08 -4.74
N VAL A 21 9.00 8.47 -3.54
CA VAL A 21 7.85 8.52 -2.64
C VAL A 21 7.85 9.87 -1.94
N ILE A 22 6.82 10.69 -2.20
CA ILE A 22 6.66 12.02 -1.57
C ILE A 22 5.90 11.93 -0.25
N ALA A 23 4.91 11.05 -0.19
CA ALA A 23 4.09 10.84 1.00
C ALA A 23 3.52 9.42 1.05
N TRP A 24 3.19 8.97 2.26
CA TRP A 24 2.48 7.71 2.45
C TRP A 24 1.66 7.76 3.74
N ALA A 25 0.59 6.98 3.78
CA ALA A 25 -0.25 6.81 4.95
C ALA A 25 -0.74 5.36 5.06
N GLU A 26 -0.82 4.87 6.31
CA GLU A 26 -1.48 3.59 6.60
C GLU A 26 -3.00 3.74 6.51
N GLY A 27 -3.67 2.71 6.01
CA GLY A 27 -5.12 2.70 5.92
C GLY A 27 -5.67 1.37 5.44
N TYR A 28 -6.94 1.39 5.05
CA TYR A 28 -7.61 0.23 4.48
C TYR A 28 -8.51 0.66 3.33
N ILE A 29 -8.74 -0.26 2.40
CA ILE A 29 -9.78 -0.16 1.38
C ILE A 29 -10.86 -1.21 1.64
N GLY A 30 -12.08 -0.95 1.18
CA GLY A 30 -13.22 -1.83 1.42
C GLY A 30 -14.06 -1.39 2.62
N LYS A 31 -14.98 -2.26 3.04
CA LYS A 31 -15.92 -1.98 4.12
C LYS A 31 -15.53 -2.76 5.37
N MET A 32 -15.71 -2.13 6.53
CA MET A 32 -15.64 -2.83 7.81
C MET A 32 -16.71 -3.93 7.82
N MET A 33 -16.30 -5.18 8.10
CA MET A 33 -17.11 -6.41 7.96
C MET A 33 -17.61 -6.73 6.52
N GLY A 34 -17.01 -6.16 5.48
CA GLY A 34 -17.30 -6.51 4.09
C GLY A 34 -16.83 -7.92 3.71
N SER A 35 -17.53 -8.57 2.78
CA SER A 35 -17.19 -9.90 2.26
C SER A 35 -16.85 -9.86 0.76
N GLY A 36 -16.06 -10.84 0.30
CA GLY A 36 -15.66 -10.95 -1.11
C GLY A 36 -14.92 -9.71 -1.62
N LYS A 37 -15.52 -9.02 -2.59
CA LYS A 37 -14.96 -7.80 -3.19
C LYS A 37 -14.98 -6.59 -2.25
N ASP A 38 -15.85 -6.60 -1.25
CA ASP A 38 -16.01 -5.49 -0.29
C ASP A 38 -15.14 -5.70 0.96
N THR A 39 -14.40 -6.81 1.06
CA THR A 39 -13.57 -7.13 2.22
C THR A 39 -12.54 -6.06 2.50
N GLN A 40 -12.45 -5.67 3.77
CA GLN A 40 -11.43 -4.77 4.26
C GLN A 40 -10.02 -5.31 3.98
N ARG A 41 -9.23 -4.56 3.21
CA ARG A 41 -7.82 -4.84 2.94
C ARG A 41 -6.98 -3.71 3.52
N ASN A 42 -6.29 -4.02 4.62
CA ASN A 42 -5.34 -3.11 5.25
C ASN A 42 -4.09 -2.98 4.38
N GLY A 43 -3.44 -1.82 4.37
CA GLY A 43 -2.28 -1.54 3.54
C GLY A 43 -1.72 -0.15 3.76
N ALA A 44 -0.97 0.34 2.77
CA ALA A 44 -0.48 1.71 2.73
C ALA A 44 -0.85 2.36 1.39
N LEU A 45 -1.34 3.59 1.47
CA LEU A 45 -1.46 4.49 0.33
C LEU A 45 -0.12 5.20 0.15
N ILE A 46 0.40 5.18 -1.07
CA ILE A 46 1.70 5.73 -1.42
C ILE A 46 1.50 6.71 -2.56
N VAL A 47 2.09 7.90 -2.42
CA VAL A 47 2.06 8.97 -3.40
C VAL A 47 3.47 9.16 -3.94
N THR A 48 3.61 9.13 -5.26
CA THR A 48 4.81 9.53 -6.00
C THR A 48 4.51 10.78 -6.82
N GLU A 49 5.54 11.35 -7.44
CA GLU A 49 5.40 12.50 -8.35
C GLU A 49 4.51 12.19 -9.56
N SER A 50 4.36 10.92 -9.91
CA SER A 50 3.68 10.48 -11.14
C SER A 50 2.35 9.76 -10.89
N ARG A 51 2.14 9.16 -9.71
CA ARG A 51 0.95 8.34 -9.44
C ARG A 51 0.66 8.15 -7.95
N VAL A 52 -0.53 7.61 -7.70
CA VAL A 52 -0.96 7.13 -6.38
C VAL A 52 -1.18 5.63 -6.46
N ALA A 53 -0.62 4.89 -5.51
CA ALA A 53 -0.72 3.44 -5.43
C ALA A 53 -1.15 2.98 -4.03
N PHE A 54 -2.05 2.00 -3.94
CA PHE A 54 -2.41 1.37 -2.68
C PHE A 54 -1.85 -0.05 -2.62
N ILE A 55 -0.95 -0.31 -1.68
CA ILE A 55 -0.33 -1.62 -1.48
C ILE A 55 -1.01 -2.30 -0.29
N ALA A 56 -1.93 -3.20 -0.60
CA ALA A 56 -2.57 -4.04 0.41
C ALA A 56 -1.57 -5.02 1.03
N LYS A 57 -1.71 -5.25 2.34
CA LYS A 57 -1.06 -6.34 3.05
C LYS A 57 -1.55 -7.64 2.43
N GLY A 58 -0.64 -8.41 1.83
CA GLY A 58 -1.00 -9.67 1.19
C GLY A 58 -1.71 -10.58 2.19
N LEU A 59 -2.79 -11.23 1.75
CA LEU A 59 -3.28 -12.42 2.44
C LEU A 59 -2.14 -13.45 2.37
N LEU A 60 -1.70 -13.96 3.52
CA LEU A 60 -0.98 -15.23 3.55
C LEU A 60 -1.97 -16.30 3.04
N VAL A 61 -2.00 -16.51 1.73
CA VAL A 61 -2.57 -17.74 1.18
C VAL A 61 -1.51 -18.79 1.43
N ARG A 62 -1.74 -19.60 2.46
CA ARG A 62 -0.92 -20.76 2.80
C ARG A 62 -1.24 -21.90 1.86
#